data_AF-A0A166BJS2-F1
#
_entry.id   AF-A0A166BJS2-F1
#
_cell.length_a   1.000
_cell.length_b   1.000
_cell.length_c   1.000
_cell.angle_alpha   90.00
_cell.angle_beta   90.00
_cell.angle_gamma   90.00
#
_symmetry.space_group_name_H-M   'P 1'
#
loop_
_entity.id
_entity.type
_entity.pdbx_description
1 polymer ?
#
loop_
_entity_poly.entity_id
_entity_poly.type
_entity_poly.pdbx_seq_one_letter_code
_entity_poly.pdbx_strand_id
1 'polypeptide(L)'
;MLEVLFWLAWDLVPGSGPVAVQPVKTPYETDLGRKLLLEDEGAQIPQDVESVRLVLLVEAFNLEKVLEDDTFELVAFPQDASTILSAPQQLTLVHDLVVCANDPRYSPITLAWACVLFRPHPAAEEQDAIPENYPSYRVRARVCHQLELEYSRWSEDRPTQRARSPAERDAFQLSVYRLWLFSLFCSDDCSFQDASNDDLFSDPGFRAKIFYAAYTAREIHNLHAIIDWMREVIGRYWSTGSMSSRPIRMRCIVGGPQTVLDIIETPHQCCTILEAVRGLVYAGRQGCAGDPRFIYEARTLSATTAAVNAIPAGIDRRIITPDLYEPLCWKYLTGPGVPLFSPFSSYATCAHVVLADWENSPLDLRIDDSLPN
;
A
#
# COMPACT_ATOMS: atom_id res chain seq x y z
N MET A 1 -21.89 6.81 -27.45
CA MET A 1 -22.56 5.78 -26.61
C MET A 1 -21.86 5.56 -25.29
N LEU A 2 -20.56 5.24 -25.25
CA LEU A 2 -19.83 5.07 -23.99
C LEU A 2 -19.87 6.31 -23.09
N GLU A 3 -19.78 7.51 -23.65
CA GLU A 3 -20.00 8.78 -22.93
C GLU A 3 -21.39 8.84 -22.25
N VAL A 4 -22.45 8.36 -22.92
CA VAL A 4 -23.80 8.29 -22.34
C VAL A 4 -23.87 7.23 -21.24
N LEU A 5 -23.12 6.13 -21.37
CA LEU A 5 -22.94 5.14 -20.30
C LEU A 5 -22.09 5.67 -19.14
N PHE A 6 -21.17 6.62 -19.38
CA PHE A 6 -20.42 7.32 -18.34
C PHE A 6 -21.34 8.27 -17.55
N TRP A 7 -22.09 9.15 -18.21
CA TRP A 7 -23.08 10.00 -17.54
C TRP A 7 -24.16 9.19 -16.80
N LEU A 8 -24.68 8.12 -17.41
CA LEU A 8 -25.62 7.21 -16.74
C LEU A 8 -24.99 6.42 -15.61
N ALA A 9 -23.70 6.09 -15.66
CA ALA A 9 -23.02 5.46 -14.53
C ALA A 9 -22.88 6.47 -13.38
N TRP A 10 -22.35 7.65 -13.66
CA TRP A 10 -22.16 8.74 -12.71
C TRP A 10 -23.45 9.04 -11.91
N ASP A 11 -24.59 9.15 -12.58
CA ASP A 11 -25.89 9.45 -11.94
C ASP A 11 -26.58 8.23 -11.28
N LEU A 12 -26.22 6.98 -11.60
CA LEU A 12 -26.95 5.76 -11.16
C LEU A 12 -26.15 4.75 -10.32
N VAL A 13 -24.82 4.84 -10.29
CA VAL A 13 -23.93 3.87 -9.64
C VAL A 13 -23.79 3.96 -8.10
N PRO A 14 -24.31 4.96 -7.34
CA PRO A 14 -24.63 4.72 -5.92
C PRO A 14 -25.80 3.72 -5.73
N GLY A 15 -26.41 3.22 -6.81
CA GLY A 15 -27.45 2.21 -6.78
C GLY A 15 -26.95 0.83 -6.32
N SER A 16 -27.64 0.28 -5.32
CA SER A 16 -27.58 -1.07 -4.74
C SER A 16 -26.59 -2.08 -5.35
N GLY A 17 -25.74 -2.69 -4.52
CA GLY A 17 -24.69 -3.66 -4.88
C GLY A 17 -24.87 -4.54 -6.14
N PRO A 18 -26.02 -5.23 -6.39
CA PRO A 18 -26.23 -6.02 -7.62
C PRO A 18 -26.04 -5.24 -8.92
N VAL A 19 -26.29 -3.93 -8.89
CA VAL A 19 -26.10 -3.00 -10.02
C VAL A 19 -24.61 -2.70 -10.18
N ALA A 20 -23.88 -2.37 -9.10
CA ALA A 20 -22.44 -2.08 -9.12
C ALA A 20 -21.57 -3.24 -9.64
N VAL A 21 -21.99 -4.51 -9.43
CA VAL A 21 -21.26 -5.68 -9.95
C VAL A 21 -21.25 -5.77 -11.48
N GLN A 22 -22.28 -5.28 -12.18
CA GLN A 22 -22.37 -5.43 -13.64
C GLN A 22 -21.37 -4.55 -14.42
N PRO A 23 -21.17 -3.25 -14.09
CA PRO A 23 -20.04 -2.45 -14.55
C PRO A 23 -18.69 -3.09 -14.26
N VAL A 24 -18.52 -3.75 -13.10
CA VAL A 24 -17.26 -4.46 -12.79
C VAL A 24 -17.07 -5.72 -13.65
N LYS A 25 -18.10 -6.55 -13.81
CA LYS A 25 -18.00 -7.84 -14.50
C LYS A 25 -17.87 -7.70 -16.03
N THR A 26 -18.57 -6.74 -16.63
CA THR A 26 -18.69 -6.62 -18.10
C THR A 26 -17.35 -6.40 -18.81
N PRO A 27 -16.43 -5.52 -18.34
CA PRO A 27 -15.14 -5.31 -18.97
C PRO A 27 -14.23 -6.55 -18.98
N TYR A 28 -14.26 -7.36 -17.93
CA TYR A 28 -13.43 -8.56 -17.81
C TYR A 28 -13.91 -9.64 -18.80
N GLU A 29 -15.22 -9.85 -18.93
CA GLU A 29 -15.79 -10.76 -19.94
C GLU A 29 -15.52 -10.28 -21.37
N THR A 30 -15.53 -8.98 -21.61
CA THR A 30 -15.37 -8.37 -22.95
C THR A 30 -13.95 -7.90 -23.28
N ASP A 31 -12.96 -8.23 -22.44
CA ASP A 31 -11.55 -7.85 -22.55
C ASP A 31 -11.34 -6.34 -22.81
N LEU A 32 -11.86 -5.52 -21.89
CA LEU A 32 -11.91 -4.05 -21.98
C LEU A 32 -12.49 -3.51 -23.31
N GLY A 33 -13.21 -4.34 -24.07
CA GLY A 33 -13.80 -3.98 -25.36
C GLY A 33 -12.97 -4.37 -26.58
N ARG A 34 -11.75 -4.93 -26.43
CA ARG A 34 -10.91 -5.36 -27.57
C ARG A 34 -11.55 -6.43 -28.47
N LYS A 35 -12.52 -7.18 -27.94
CA LYS A 35 -13.32 -8.15 -28.71
C LYS A 35 -14.32 -7.49 -29.69
N LEU A 36 -14.45 -6.17 -29.70
CA LEU A 36 -15.21 -5.42 -30.68
C LEU A 36 -14.39 -5.28 -31.97
N LEU A 37 -14.66 -6.17 -32.93
CA LEU A 37 -13.97 -6.20 -34.22
C LEU A 37 -14.21 -4.89 -35.00
N LEU A 38 -13.18 -4.05 -35.03
CA LEU A 38 -13.04 -2.90 -35.92
C LEU A 38 -11.81 -3.15 -36.80
N GLU A 39 -11.87 -2.74 -38.06
CA GLU A 39 -10.76 -2.89 -39.03
C GLU A 39 -9.64 -1.88 -38.72
N ASP A 40 -8.42 -2.12 -39.24
CA ASP A 40 -7.17 -1.46 -38.79
C ASP A 40 -7.18 0.09 -38.85
N GLU A 41 -8.05 0.70 -39.66
CA GLU A 41 -8.24 2.16 -39.70
C GLU A 41 -8.78 2.74 -38.37
N GLY A 42 -9.30 1.90 -37.46
CA GLY A 42 -9.93 2.28 -36.21
C GLY A 42 -9.04 2.29 -34.96
N ALA A 43 -7.72 2.10 -35.06
CA ALA A 43 -6.82 1.74 -33.94
C ALA A 43 -6.90 2.61 -32.66
N GLN A 44 -7.26 3.89 -32.76
CA GLN A 44 -7.47 4.77 -31.58
C GLN A 44 -8.74 4.39 -30.78
N ILE A 45 -9.80 3.94 -31.47
CA ILE A 45 -11.12 3.72 -30.86
C ILE A 45 -11.07 2.62 -29.77
N PRO A 46 -10.41 1.46 -29.95
CA PRO A 46 -10.21 0.50 -28.87
C PRO A 46 -9.50 1.08 -27.64
N GLN A 47 -8.54 2.00 -27.81
CA GLN A 47 -7.81 2.63 -26.70
C GLN A 47 -8.70 3.63 -25.94
N ASP A 48 -9.52 4.42 -26.65
CA ASP A 48 -10.49 5.32 -26.03
C ASP A 48 -11.59 4.53 -25.28
N VAL A 49 -12.07 3.43 -25.89
CA VAL A 49 -13.03 2.48 -25.30
C VAL A 49 -12.47 1.86 -24.02
N GLU A 50 -11.23 1.37 -24.07
CA GLU A 50 -10.48 0.79 -22.94
C GLU A 50 -10.31 1.82 -21.82
N SER A 51 -9.92 3.05 -22.15
CA SER A 51 -9.73 4.14 -21.18
C SER A 51 -11.03 4.53 -20.46
N VAL A 52 -12.13 4.73 -21.20
CA VAL A 52 -13.43 5.07 -20.60
C VAL A 52 -13.97 3.92 -19.73
N ARG A 53 -13.70 2.66 -20.10
CA ARG A 53 -14.04 1.50 -19.27
C ARG A 53 -13.23 1.44 -17.98
N LEU A 54 -11.96 1.84 -17.99
CA LEU A 54 -11.17 1.90 -16.75
C LEU A 54 -11.69 3.00 -15.80
N VAL A 55 -12.06 4.17 -16.32
CA VAL A 55 -12.71 5.22 -15.51
C VAL A 55 -14.05 4.72 -14.93
N LEU A 56 -14.90 4.11 -15.76
CA LEU A 56 -16.16 3.48 -15.31
C LEU A 56 -15.98 2.41 -14.23
N LEU A 57 -14.86 1.67 -14.24
CA LEU A 57 -14.54 0.65 -13.25
C LEU A 57 -14.08 1.24 -11.91
N VAL A 58 -13.32 2.34 -11.94
CA VAL A 58 -12.95 3.08 -10.71
C VAL A 58 -14.21 3.71 -10.10
N GLU A 59 -15.08 4.30 -10.93
CA GLU A 59 -16.33 4.91 -10.50
C GLU A 59 -17.32 3.88 -9.93
N ALA A 60 -17.32 2.65 -10.44
CA ALA A 60 -18.10 1.52 -9.91
C ALA A 60 -17.74 1.12 -8.47
N PHE A 61 -16.64 1.64 -7.92
CA PHE A 61 -16.29 1.48 -6.51
C PHE A 61 -16.73 2.64 -5.62
N ASN A 62 -17.12 3.79 -6.20
CA ASN A 62 -17.48 5.04 -5.51
C ASN A 62 -16.45 5.39 -4.42
N LEU A 63 -15.20 5.61 -4.84
CA LEU A 63 -14.08 5.81 -3.91
C LEU A 63 -14.28 7.03 -3.01
N GLU A 64 -14.92 8.10 -3.51
CA GLU A 64 -15.22 9.30 -2.73
C GLU A 64 -16.04 8.92 -1.49
N LYS A 65 -17.21 8.28 -1.66
CA LYS A 65 -18.04 7.83 -0.54
C LYS A 65 -17.35 6.79 0.34
N VAL A 66 -16.55 5.89 -0.22
CA VAL A 66 -15.82 4.86 0.54
C VAL A 66 -14.64 5.45 1.34
N LEU A 67 -14.20 6.67 1.03
CA LEU A 67 -13.17 7.41 1.78
C LEU A 67 -13.77 8.48 2.71
N GLU A 68 -14.96 9.01 2.41
CA GLU A 68 -15.69 9.97 3.25
C GLU A 68 -16.54 9.31 4.34
N ASP A 69 -17.07 8.11 4.13
CA ASP A 69 -17.90 7.40 5.12
C ASP A 69 -17.05 6.86 6.27
N ASP A 70 -16.78 7.74 7.22
CA ASP A 70 -16.06 7.37 8.44
C ASP A 70 -16.86 6.42 9.36
N THR A 71 -18.17 6.26 9.09
CA THR A 71 -19.12 5.47 9.87
C THR A 71 -19.37 4.06 9.34
N PHE A 72 -18.51 3.55 8.44
CA PHE A 72 -18.67 2.20 7.89
C PHE A 72 -18.57 1.09 8.95
N GLU A 73 -19.72 0.54 9.36
CA GLU A 73 -19.81 -0.62 10.25
C GLU A 73 -19.78 -1.95 9.46
N LEU A 74 -18.91 -2.88 9.88
CA LEU A 74 -18.93 -4.27 9.40
C LEU A 74 -20.11 -5.06 10.03
N VAL A 75 -21.33 -4.78 9.61
CA VAL A 75 -22.52 -5.54 10.03
C VAL A 75 -22.76 -6.75 9.13
N ALA A 76 -23.24 -7.84 9.73
CA ALA A 76 -23.60 -9.06 9.02
C ALA A 76 -24.79 -8.86 8.05
N PHE A 77 -25.69 -7.92 8.39
CA PHE A 77 -26.87 -7.55 7.63
C PHE A 77 -26.97 -6.01 7.58
N PRO A 78 -26.23 -5.34 6.67
CA PRO A 78 -26.29 -3.89 6.51
C PRO A 78 -27.68 -3.45 6.07
N GLN A 79 -28.21 -2.42 6.71
CA GLN A 79 -29.54 -1.86 6.37
C GLN A 79 -29.48 -0.95 5.15
N ASP A 80 -28.33 -0.31 4.88
CA ASP A 80 -28.08 0.41 3.64
C ASP A 80 -27.26 -0.45 2.67
N ALA A 81 -27.81 -0.65 1.47
CA ALA A 81 -27.21 -1.39 0.37
C ALA A 81 -26.50 -0.48 -0.66
N SER A 82 -26.38 0.83 -0.39
CA SER A 82 -25.85 1.87 -1.29
C SER A 82 -24.30 1.89 -1.40
N THR A 83 -23.62 0.82 -1.02
CA THR A 83 -22.18 0.59 -1.26
C THR A 83 -21.95 -0.87 -1.66
N ILE A 84 -20.85 -1.13 -2.37
CA ILE A 84 -20.41 -2.50 -2.67
C ILE A 84 -19.96 -3.26 -1.41
N LEU A 85 -19.48 -2.53 -0.39
CA LEU A 85 -19.08 -3.08 0.90
C LEU A 85 -20.24 -3.77 1.62
N SER A 86 -21.46 -3.22 1.49
CA SER A 86 -22.69 -3.78 2.08
C SER A 86 -23.13 -5.14 1.50
N ALA A 87 -22.44 -5.68 0.50
CA ALA A 87 -22.82 -6.93 -0.17
C ALA A 87 -21.67 -7.96 -0.18
N PRO A 88 -21.35 -8.63 0.94
CA PRO A 88 -20.20 -9.53 1.06
C PRO A 88 -20.02 -10.60 -0.04
N GLN A 89 -21.13 -11.17 -0.55
CA GLN A 89 -21.09 -12.12 -1.67
C GLN A 89 -20.58 -11.46 -2.97
N GLN A 90 -20.93 -10.20 -3.18
CA GLN A 90 -20.58 -9.39 -4.34
C GLN A 90 -19.18 -8.78 -4.18
N LEU A 91 -18.83 -8.37 -2.96
CA LEU A 91 -17.45 -8.05 -2.58
C LEU A 91 -16.52 -9.23 -2.89
N THR A 92 -16.93 -10.48 -2.62
CA THR A 92 -16.16 -11.69 -2.96
C THR A 92 -16.04 -11.85 -4.49
N LEU A 93 -17.14 -11.79 -5.23
CA LEU A 93 -17.11 -11.88 -6.71
C LEU A 93 -16.22 -10.80 -7.36
N VAL A 94 -16.25 -9.56 -6.84
CA VAL A 94 -15.39 -8.47 -7.31
C VAL A 94 -13.94 -8.65 -6.85
N HIS A 95 -13.71 -9.21 -5.66
CA HIS A 95 -12.37 -9.58 -5.21
C HIS A 95 -11.74 -10.59 -6.17
N ASP A 96 -12.46 -11.66 -6.49
CA ASP A 96 -11.99 -12.72 -7.39
C ASP A 96 -11.75 -12.18 -8.80
N LEU A 97 -12.65 -11.31 -9.32
CA LEU A 97 -12.47 -10.65 -10.62
C LEU A 97 -11.22 -9.76 -10.66
N VAL A 98 -11.05 -8.86 -9.69
CA VAL A 98 -9.93 -7.90 -9.69
C VAL A 98 -8.59 -8.57 -9.39
N VAL A 99 -8.55 -9.53 -8.47
CA VAL A 99 -7.29 -10.18 -8.04
C VAL A 99 -6.81 -11.23 -9.06
N CYS A 100 -7.71 -11.92 -9.78
CA CYS A 100 -7.33 -12.90 -10.82
C CYS A 100 -7.11 -12.28 -12.21
N ALA A 101 -7.02 -10.95 -12.33
CA ALA A 101 -6.83 -10.26 -13.60
C ALA A 101 -5.38 -9.83 -13.83
N ASN A 102 -4.60 -10.78 -14.37
CA ASN A 102 -3.15 -10.67 -14.55
C ASN A 102 -2.72 -9.74 -15.72
N ASP A 103 -3.55 -8.76 -16.11
CA ASP A 103 -3.36 -7.90 -17.29
C ASP A 103 -3.09 -6.43 -16.88
N PRO A 104 -2.08 -5.76 -17.47
CA PRO A 104 -1.59 -4.46 -17.00
C PRO A 104 -2.64 -3.36 -17.02
N ARG A 105 -3.62 -3.47 -17.92
CA ARG A 105 -4.63 -2.45 -18.13
C ARG A 105 -5.55 -2.30 -16.92
N TYR A 106 -5.72 -3.36 -16.13
CA TYR A 106 -6.53 -3.32 -14.90
C TYR A 106 -5.77 -2.77 -13.68
N SER A 107 -4.49 -2.40 -13.79
CA SER A 107 -3.70 -1.87 -12.66
C SER A 107 -4.37 -0.70 -11.90
N PRO A 108 -5.04 0.28 -12.55
CA PRO A 108 -5.78 1.33 -11.83
C PRO A 108 -6.97 0.77 -11.02
N ILE A 109 -7.56 -0.32 -11.48
CA ILE A 109 -8.71 -0.98 -10.86
C ILE A 109 -8.26 -1.78 -9.65
N THR A 110 -7.12 -2.47 -9.73
CA THR A 110 -6.46 -3.12 -8.60
C THR A 110 -6.07 -2.12 -7.52
N LEU A 111 -5.62 -0.91 -7.90
CA LEU A 111 -5.33 0.17 -6.96
C LEU A 111 -6.60 0.77 -6.31
N ALA A 112 -7.63 1.04 -7.10
CA ALA A 112 -8.91 1.54 -6.60
C ALA A 112 -9.58 0.53 -5.66
N TRP A 113 -9.60 -0.75 -6.05
CA TRP A 113 -10.10 -1.85 -5.23
C TRP A 113 -9.29 -2.04 -3.95
N ALA A 114 -7.97 -1.82 -3.97
CA ALA A 114 -7.17 -1.81 -2.76
C ALA A 114 -7.69 -0.78 -1.75
N CYS A 115 -7.99 0.46 -2.18
CA CYS A 115 -8.59 1.49 -1.33
C CYS A 115 -9.95 1.05 -0.74
N VAL A 116 -10.82 0.41 -1.53
CA VAL A 116 -12.07 -0.19 -1.02
C VAL A 116 -11.81 -1.22 0.07
N LEU A 117 -10.79 -2.06 -0.12
CA LEU A 117 -10.38 -3.06 0.87
C LEU A 117 -9.62 -2.48 2.08
N PHE A 118 -9.38 -1.17 2.14
CA PHE A 118 -8.74 -0.50 3.28
C PHE A 118 -9.76 0.05 4.30
N ARG A 119 -10.84 0.72 3.87
CA ARG A 119 -11.74 1.42 4.81
C ARG A 119 -12.40 0.51 5.87
N PRO A 120 -12.70 -0.77 5.60
CA PRO A 120 -13.20 -1.66 6.65
C PRO A 120 -12.15 -2.09 7.70
N HIS A 121 -10.86 -1.79 7.54
CA HIS A 121 -9.83 -2.30 8.45
C HIS A 121 -9.94 -1.74 9.89
N PRO A 122 -10.15 -0.43 10.14
CA PRO A 122 -10.37 0.08 11.50
C PRO A 122 -11.65 -0.50 12.12
N ALA A 123 -12.76 -0.55 11.37
CA ALA A 123 -14.01 -1.16 11.82
C ALA A 123 -13.88 -2.66 12.14
N ALA A 124 -12.96 -3.36 11.47
CA ALA A 124 -12.62 -4.76 11.75
C ALA A 124 -11.76 -4.96 13.01
N GLU A 125 -11.17 -3.90 13.55
CA GLU A 125 -10.39 -3.94 14.80
C GLU A 125 -11.17 -3.40 16.01
N GLU A 126 -12.14 -2.51 15.81
CA GLU A 126 -13.07 -2.07 16.86
C GLU A 126 -14.14 -3.13 17.19
N GLN A 127 -14.39 -4.08 16.29
CA GLN A 127 -15.32 -5.19 16.51
C GLN A 127 -14.63 -6.43 17.10
N ASP A 128 -15.16 -6.95 18.22
CA ASP A 128 -14.73 -8.21 18.85
C ASP A 128 -14.76 -9.42 17.90
N ALA A 129 -15.59 -9.39 16.85
CA ALA A 129 -15.70 -10.45 15.86
C ALA A 129 -16.17 -9.95 14.48
N ILE A 130 -15.26 -9.94 13.50
CA ILE A 130 -15.59 -9.71 12.07
C ILE A 130 -16.61 -10.76 11.60
N PRO A 131 -17.77 -10.37 11.02
CA PRO A 131 -18.80 -11.31 10.59
C PRO A 131 -18.33 -12.33 9.56
N GLU A 132 -18.89 -13.54 9.62
CA GLU A 132 -18.40 -14.69 8.85
C GLU A 132 -18.51 -14.55 7.33
N ASN A 133 -19.42 -13.69 6.86
CA ASN A 133 -19.65 -13.41 5.45
C ASN A 133 -18.55 -12.55 4.79
N TYR A 134 -17.55 -12.06 5.54
CA TYR A 134 -16.41 -11.31 5.01
C TYR A 134 -15.08 -12.09 5.06
N PRO A 135 -14.91 -13.17 4.27
CA PRO A 135 -13.74 -14.07 4.39
C PRO A 135 -12.41 -13.37 4.07
N SER A 136 -12.36 -12.49 3.07
CA SER A 136 -11.15 -11.75 2.68
C SER A 136 -10.67 -10.80 3.79
N TYR A 137 -11.59 -10.08 4.46
CA TYR A 137 -11.24 -9.26 5.62
C TYR A 137 -10.83 -10.11 6.82
N ARG A 138 -11.49 -11.25 7.10
CA ARG A 138 -11.06 -12.18 8.18
C ARG A 138 -9.64 -12.70 7.98
N VAL A 139 -9.26 -13.06 6.75
CA VAL A 139 -7.88 -13.49 6.44
C VAL A 139 -6.89 -12.33 6.64
N ARG A 140 -7.19 -11.13 6.13
CA ARG A 140 -6.30 -9.97 6.27
C ARG A 140 -6.13 -9.53 7.73
N ALA A 141 -7.22 -9.41 8.49
CA ALA A 141 -7.17 -9.08 9.90
C ALA A 141 -6.37 -10.12 10.72
N ARG A 142 -6.57 -11.43 10.46
CA ARG A 142 -5.75 -12.51 11.05
C ARG A 142 -4.27 -12.29 10.76
N VAL A 143 -3.90 -12.08 9.49
CA VAL A 143 -2.49 -11.95 9.10
C VAL A 143 -1.85 -10.71 9.73
N CYS A 144 -2.53 -9.56 9.67
CA CYS A 144 -2.04 -8.33 10.28
C CYS A 144 -1.84 -8.49 11.80
N HIS A 145 -2.82 -9.06 12.50
CA HIS A 145 -2.76 -9.29 13.93
C HIS A 145 -1.66 -10.28 14.34
N GLN A 146 -1.53 -11.44 13.66
CA GLN A 146 -0.48 -12.41 14.00
C GLN A 146 0.92 -11.85 13.73
N LEU A 147 1.13 -11.14 12.62
CA LEU A 147 2.39 -10.45 12.36
C LEU A 147 2.64 -9.33 13.37
N GLU A 148 1.61 -8.64 13.86
CA GLU A 148 1.77 -7.63 14.91
C GLU A 148 2.26 -8.27 16.22
N LEU A 149 1.68 -9.40 16.64
CA LEU A 149 2.11 -10.16 17.82
C LEU A 149 3.57 -10.62 17.69
N GLU A 150 3.97 -11.13 16.54
CA GLU A 150 5.36 -11.55 16.29
C GLU A 150 6.34 -10.38 16.23
N TYR A 151 5.93 -9.23 15.67
CA TYR A 151 6.75 -8.01 15.74
C TYR A 151 6.87 -7.48 17.18
N SER A 152 5.82 -7.62 18.02
CA SER A 152 5.90 -7.31 19.45
C SER A 152 6.91 -8.22 20.15
N ARG A 153 6.79 -9.54 20.02
CA ARG A 153 7.73 -10.52 20.59
C ARG A 153 9.18 -10.22 20.19
N TRP A 154 9.43 -10.02 18.89
CA TRP A 154 10.75 -9.66 18.36
C TRP A 154 11.26 -8.30 18.86
N SER A 155 10.36 -7.36 19.20
CA SER A 155 10.72 -6.05 19.77
C SER A 155 10.97 -6.11 21.28
N GLU A 156 10.29 -7.00 22.00
CA GLU A 156 10.42 -7.23 23.45
C GLU A 156 11.73 -7.95 23.82
N ASP A 157 12.33 -8.70 22.88
CA ASP A 157 13.72 -9.21 22.96
C ASP A 157 14.77 -8.08 23.15
N ARG A 158 14.40 -6.80 22.98
CA ARG A 158 15.30 -5.64 23.02
C ARG A 158 15.23 -4.93 24.39
N PRO A 159 16.37 -4.43 24.94
CA PRO A 159 16.43 -3.85 26.28
C PRO A 159 15.70 -2.49 26.44
N THR A 160 15.15 -1.90 25.37
CA THR A 160 14.35 -0.67 25.39
C THR A 160 12.86 -1.00 25.48
N GLN A 161 12.46 -1.67 26.57
CA GLN A 161 11.12 -2.21 26.76
C GLN A 161 10.07 -1.10 26.96
N ARG A 162 9.14 -0.95 25.99
CA ARG A 162 7.86 -0.25 26.17
C ARG A 162 6.74 -0.98 25.43
N ALA A 163 5.52 -0.91 25.94
CA ALA A 163 4.35 -1.23 25.13
C ALA A 163 4.25 -0.23 23.97
N ARG A 164 3.86 -0.70 22.77
CA ARG A 164 3.63 0.19 21.63
C ARG A 164 2.45 1.13 21.90
N SER A 165 2.65 2.40 21.62
CA SER A 165 1.56 3.39 21.55
C SER A 165 0.66 3.11 20.34
N PRO A 166 -0.63 3.52 20.36
CA PRO A 166 -1.55 3.31 19.23
C PRO A 166 -0.94 3.75 17.89
N ALA A 167 -0.37 4.96 17.86
CA ALA A 167 0.34 5.54 16.71
C ALA A 167 1.46 4.65 16.09
N GLU A 168 2.02 3.70 16.82
CA GLU A 168 3.01 2.71 16.35
C GLU A 168 2.34 1.42 15.83
N ARG A 169 1.14 1.09 16.31
CA ARG A 169 0.27 0.00 15.82
C ARG A 169 -0.36 0.40 14.48
N ASP A 170 -0.96 1.59 14.40
CA ASP A 170 -1.50 2.19 13.17
C ASP A 170 -0.44 2.20 12.06
N ALA A 171 0.77 2.62 12.42
CA ALA A 171 1.92 2.67 11.51
C ALA A 171 2.37 1.28 11.05
N PHE A 172 2.31 0.27 11.92
CA PHE A 172 2.62 -1.12 11.59
C PHE A 172 1.58 -1.69 10.62
N GLN A 173 0.29 -1.60 10.96
CA GLN A 173 -0.82 -2.09 10.15
C GLN A 173 -0.81 -1.47 8.74
N LEU A 174 -0.66 -0.15 8.66
CA LEU A 174 -0.56 0.58 7.39
C LEU A 174 0.69 0.17 6.58
N SER A 175 1.79 -0.20 7.24
CA SER A 175 3.00 -0.72 6.58
C SER A 175 2.79 -2.15 6.05
N VAL A 176 2.14 -3.03 6.82
CA VAL A 176 1.76 -4.38 6.40
C VAL A 176 0.79 -4.34 5.22
N TYR A 177 -0.23 -3.48 5.27
CA TYR A 177 -1.18 -3.25 4.18
C TYR A 177 -0.49 -2.73 2.91
N ARG A 178 0.39 -1.73 3.02
CA ARG A 178 1.18 -1.24 1.88
C ARG A 178 2.09 -2.31 1.30
N LEU A 179 2.60 -3.24 2.11
CA LEU A 179 3.37 -4.38 1.63
C LEU A 179 2.50 -5.41 0.89
N TRP A 180 1.23 -5.61 1.25
CA TRP A 180 0.30 -6.36 0.39
C TRP A 180 0.14 -5.72 -0.98
N LEU A 181 -0.03 -4.39 -1.05
CA LEU A 181 -0.15 -3.70 -2.34
C LEU A 181 1.12 -3.88 -3.16
N PHE A 182 2.29 -3.72 -2.53
CA PHE A 182 3.57 -3.96 -3.18
C PHE A 182 3.70 -5.41 -3.69
N SER A 183 3.22 -6.40 -2.92
CA SER A 183 3.22 -7.81 -3.34
C SER A 183 2.32 -8.08 -4.56
N LEU A 184 1.13 -7.48 -4.61
CA LEU A 184 0.21 -7.54 -5.76
C LEU A 184 0.79 -6.86 -7.02
N PHE A 185 1.71 -5.91 -6.85
CA PHE A 185 2.44 -5.28 -7.95
C PHE A 185 3.77 -5.97 -8.30
N CYS A 186 4.14 -7.05 -7.58
CA CYS A 186 5.41 -7.75 -7.76
C CYS A 186 5.29 -9.26 -7.99
N SER A 187 4.12 -9.87 -7.86
CA SER A 187 3.87 -11.30 -8.12
C SER A 187 4.02 -11.68 -9.60
N ASP A 188 4.06 -12.99 -9.92
CA ASP A 188 3.98 -13.47 -11.32
C ASP A 188 2.62 -13.14 -11.95
N ASP A 189 1.57 -13.01 -11.14
CA ASP A 189 0.27 -12.52 -11.59
C ASP A 189 0.30 -11.04 -11.97
N CYS A 190 1.33 -10.31 -11.55
CA CYS A 190 1.46 -8.91 -11.90
C CYS A 190 2.11 -8.72 -13.27
N SER A 191 1.27 -8.35 -14.22
CA SER A 191 1.54 -7.67 -15.50
C SER A 191 2.77 -6.76 -15.66
N PHE A 192 3.34 -6.20 -14.58
CA PHE A 192 4.65 -5.51 -14.66
C PHE A 192 5.80 -6.48 -15.00
N GLN A 193 5.61 -7.79 -14.87
CA GLN A 193 6.43 -8.81 -15.52
C GLN A 193 6.20 -8.86 -17.05
N ASP A 194 6.90 -7.99 -17.76
CA ASP A 194 7.59 -8.42 -18.98
C ASP A 194 9.05 -8.67 -18.61
N ALA A 195 9.73 -9.61 -19.27
CA ALA A 195 11.17 -9.80 -19.13
C ALA A 195 11.96 -8.55 -19.59
N SER A 196 11.34 -7.66 -20.37
CA SER A 196 11.89 -6.33 -20.68
C SER A 196 11.83 -5.34 -19.51
N ASN A 197 10.94 -5.54 -18.54
CA ASN A 197 10.71 -4.63 -17.41
C ASN A 197 11.61 -4.91 -16.19
N ASP A 198 12.32 -6.04 -16.12
CA ASP A 198 13.21 -6.39 -14.99
C ASP A 198 14.31 -5.32 -14.77
N ASP A 199 14.79 -4.69 -15.84
CA ASP A 199 15.72 -3.56 -15.79
C ASP A 199 15.03 -2.25 -15.32
N LEU A 200 13.80 -1.98 -15.76
CA LEU A 200 13.01 -0.82 -15.29
C LEU A 200 12.69 -0.96 -13.80
N PHE A 201 12.24 -2.13 -13.37
CA PHE A 201 11.94 -2.40 -11.96
C PHE A 201 13.20 -2.50 -11.10
N SER A 202 14.38 -2.65 -11.71
CA SER A 202 15.68 -2.51 -11.04
C SER A 202 16.09 -1.04 -10.80
N ASP A 203 15.53 -0.06 -11.51
CA ASP A 203 15.76 1.37 -11.25
C ASP A 203 15.01 1.86 -9.99
N PRO A 204 15.70 2.42 -8.96
CA PRO A 204 15.04 3.07 -7.84
C PRO A 204 14.23 4.31 -8.25
N GLY A 205 14.54 4.98 -9.38
CA GLY A 205 13.76 6.11 -9.91
C GLY A 205 12.36 5.73 -10.37
N PHE A 206 12.23 4.59 -11.06
CA PHE A 206 10.97 3.97 -11.44
C PHE A 206 10.16 3.54 -10.21
N ARG A 207 10.79 2.78 -9.29
CA ARG A 207 10.13 2.35 -8.03
C ARG A 207 9.68 3.53 -7.17
N ALA A 208 10.50 4.59 -7.05
CA ALA A 208 10.16 5.84 -6.35
C ALA A 208 8.85 6.46 -6.84
N LYS A 209 8.62 6.46 -8.17
CA LYS A 209 7.42 7.03 -8.79
C LYS A 209 6.17 6.17 -8.57
N ILE A 210 6.29 4.85 -8.69
CA ILE A 210 5.12 3.95 -8.60
C ILE A 210 4.72 3.68 -7.15
N PHE A 211 5.67 3.34 -6.27
CA PHE A 211 5.34 2.81 -4.94
C PHE A 211 5.38 3.83 -3.81
N TYR A 212 6.09 4.95 -3.98
CA TYR A 212 6.44 5.84 -2.87
C TYR A 212 6.09 7.31 -3.11
N ALA A 213 5.60 7.67 -4.30
CA ALA A 213 5.31 9.06 -4.66
C ALA A 213 4.35 9.75 -3.68
N ALA A 214 3.27 9.06 -3.29
CA ALA A 214 2.27 9.54 -2.34
C ALA A 214 2.64 9.32 -0.85
N TYR A 215 3.75 8.65 -0.53
CA TYR A 215 4.12 8.35 0.86
C TYR A 215 5.04 9.41 1.44
N THR A 216 4.81 9.83 2.69
CA THR A 216 5.74 10.67 3.44
C THR A 216 7.03 9.92 3.75
N ALA A 217 8.11 10.66 4.05
CA ALA A 217 9.40 10.05 4.39
C ALA A 217 9.35 9.17 5.66
N ARG A 218 8.46 9.48 6.62
CA ARG A 218 8.21 8.64 7.80
C ARG A 218 7.59 7.29 7.41
N GLU A 219 6.64 7.29 6.47
CA GLU A 219 5.96 6.07 6.02
C GLU A 219 6.87 5.18 5.18
N ILE A 220 7.73 5.76 4.35
CA ILE A 220 8.77 5.03 3.62
C ILE A 220 9.73 4.35 4.60
N HIS A 221 10.16 5.06 5.66
CA HIS A 221 10.98 4.46 6.71
C HIS A 221 10.26 3.31 7.43
N ASN A 222 9.02 3.54 7.87
CA ASN A 222 8.21 2.53 8.55
C ASN A 222 8.02 1.26 7.69
N LEU A 223 7.67 1.41 6.41
CA LEU A 223 7.51 0.29 5.47
C LEU A 223 8.81 -0.52 5.32
N HIS A 224 9.95 0.14 5.15
CA HIS A 224 11.23 -0.56 5.03
C HIS A 224 11.69 -1.21 6.34
N ALA A 225 11.39 -0.62 7.49
CA ALA A 225 11.65 -1.22 8.80
C ALA A 225 10.90 -2.56 8.96
N ILE A 226 9.65 -2.65 8.47
CA ILE A 226 8.87 -3.89 8.48
C ILE A 226 9.39 -4.91 7.47
N ILE A 227 9.78 -4.48 6.25
CA ILE A 227 10.41 -5.38 5.26
C ILE A 227 11.71 -6.00 5.83
N ASP A 228 12.56 -5.20 6.49
CA ASP A 228 13.83 -5.69 7.05
C ASP A 228 13.64 -6.56 8.31
N TRP A 229 12.58 -6.32 9.10
CA TRP A 229 12.13 -7.24 10.15
C TRP A 229 11.67 -8.59 9.58
N MET A 230 10.78 -8.59 8.57
CA MET A 230 10.28 -9.82 7.95
C MET A 230 11.41 -10.67 7.35
N ARG A 231 12.36 -10.00 6.68
CA ARG A 231 13.63 -10.57 6.19
C ARG A 231 14.43 -11.25 7.30
N GLU A 232 14.50 -10.67 8.49
CA GLU A 232 15.20 -11.24 9.65
C GLU A 232 14.45 -12.41 10.27
N VAL A 233 13.12 -12.34 10.39
CA VAL A 233 12.30 -13.45 10.88
C VAL A 233 12.47 -14.66 9.97
N ILE A 234 12.35 -14.49 8.66
CA ILE A 234 12.64 -15.54 7.67
C ILE A 234 14.09 -16.03 7.78
N GLY A 235 15.05 -15.11 8.01
CA GLY A 235 16.46 -15.44 8.22
C GLY A 235 16.73 -16.31 9.46
N ARG A 236 15.84 -16.34 10.47
CA ARG A 236 15.94 -17.26 11.63
C ARG A 236 15.58 -18.70 11.24
N TYR A 237 14.73 -18.91 10.24
CA TYR A 237 14.29 -20.23 9.79
C TYR A 237 15.05 -20.74 8.56
N TRP A 238 15.65 -19.86 7.77
CA TRP A 238 16.43 -20.21 6.58
C TRP A 238 17.79 -20.83 6.94
N SER A 239 17.94 -22.14 6.72
CA SER A 239 19.20 -22.84 6.97
C SER A 239 20.35 -22.32 6.09
N THR A 240 21.50 -22.03 6.71
CA THR A 240 22.66 -21.34 6.11
C THR A 240 23.42 -22.11 5.01
N GLY A 241 22.92 -23.26 4.56
CA GLY A 241 23.71 -24.26 3.84
C GLY A 241 23.75 -24.19 2.31
N SER A 242 22.83 -23.50 1.62
CA SER A 242 22.61 -23.78 0.17
C SER A 242 22.40 -22.58 -0.78
N MET A 243 21.97 -21.40 -0.30
CA MET A 243 21.72 -20.25 -1.19
C MET A 243 22.18 -18.91 -0.62
N SER A 244 22.48 -17.96 -1.52
CA SER A 244 22.79 -16.59 -1.15
C SER A 244 21.59 -15.92 -0.48
N SER A 245 21.81 -15.15 0.58
CA SER A 245 20.75 -14.41 1.31
C SER A 245 20.10 -13.26 0.53
N ARG A 246 20.61 -12.90 -0.66
CA ARG A 246 20.23 -11.69 -1.40
C ARG A 246 18.77 -11.60 -1.87
N PRO A 247 18.10 -12.66 -2.35
CA PRO A 247 16.71 -12.55 -2.79
C PRO A 247 15.72 -12.57 -1.62
N ILE A 248 16.13 -12.87 -0.37
CA ILE A 248 15.20 -13.01 0.77
C ILE A 248 14.37 -11.74 0.95
N ARG A 249 15.00 -10.55 0.96
CA ARG A 249 14.29 -9.27 1.10
C ARG A 249 13.26 -9.06 0.00
N MET A 250 13.58 -9.42 -1.25
CA MET A 250 12.66 -9.28 -2.37
C MET A 250 11.54 -10.35 -2.34
N ARG A 251 11.82 -11.59 -1.90
CA ARG A 251 10.78 -12.61 -1.66
C ARG A 251 9.81 -12.20 -0.55
N CYS A 252 10.24 -11.44 0.46
CA CYS A 252 9.34 -10.85 1.46
C CYS A 252 8.39 -9.81 0.84
N ILE A 253 8.89 -8.99 -0.10
CA ILE A 253 8.08 -7.99 -0.82
C ILE A 253 7.12 -8.68 -1.78
N VAL A 254 7.61 -9.61 -2.59
CA VAL A 254 6.86 -10.32 -3.64
C VAL A 254 5.81 -11.27 -3.08
N GLY A 255 6.15 -12.07 -2.06
CA GLY A 255 5.20 -12.98 -1.39
C GLY A 255 4.29 -12.28 -0.36
N GLY A 256 4.63 -11.05 0.02
CA GLY A 256 3.87 -10.21 0.93
C GLY A 256 3.70 -10.77 2.37
N PRO A 257 2.87 -10.10 3.18
CA PRO A 257 2.61 -10.48 4.58
C PRO A 257 2.19 -11.94 4.80
N GLN A 258 1.35 -12.50 3.92
CA GLN A 258 0.82 -13.87 4.05
C GLN A 258 1.96 -14.89 4.02
N THR A 259 2.86 -14.79 3.04
CA THR A 259 4.04 -15.67 2.91
C THR A 259 4.89 -15.66 4.17
N VAL A 260 5.05 -14.51 4.83
CA VAL A 260 5.83 -14.39 6.07
C VAL A 260 5.13 -15.12 7.22
N LEU A 261 3.80 -14.99 7.36
CA LEU A 261 3.06 -15.72 8.37
C LEU A 261 3.08 -17.24 8.12
N ASP A 262 2.91 -17.68 6.88
CA ASP A 262 2.93 -19.12 6.53
C ASP A 262 4.28 -19.78 6.92
N ILE A 263 5.38 -19.03 6.81
CA ILE A 263 6.72 -19.46 7.24
C ILE A 263 6.85 -19.49 8.77
N ILE A 264 6.23 -18.56 9.49
CA ILE A 264 6.21 -18.56 10.97
C ILE A 264 5.37 -19.72 11.49
N GLU A 265 4.21 -19.99 10.88
CA GLU A 265 3.32 -21.09 11.25
C GLU A 265 3.86 -22.47 10.81
N THR A 266 4.63 -22.53 9.72
CA THR A 266 5.26 -23.78 9.23
C THR A 266 6.77 -23.64 8.91
N PRO A 267 7.65 -23.41 9.91
CA PRO A 267 9.09 -23.13 9.67
C PRO A 267 9.85 -24.21 8.89
N HIS A 268 9.41 -25.47 8.98
CA HIS A 268 9.97 -26.59 8.23
C HIS A 268 9.69 -26.53 6.72
N GLN A 269 8.76 -25.69 6.27
CA GLN A 269 8.41 -25.46 4.86
C GLN A 269 9.01 -24.16 4.32
N CYS A 270 9.80 -23.41 5.11
CA CYS A 270 10.39 -22.12 4.74
C CYS A 270 11.06 -22.12 3.35
N CYS A 271 11.83 -23.17 3.03
CA CYS A 271 12.41 -23.36 1.70
C CYS A 271 11.32 -23.49 0.62
N THR A 272 10.39 -24.43 0.77
CA THR A 272 9.31 -24.70 -0.19
C THR A 272 8.42 -23.49 -0.43
N ILE A 273 8.05 -22.75 0.62
CA ILE A 273 7.22 -21.55 0.53
C ILE A 273 7.95 -20.45 -0.26
N LEU A 274 9.20 -20.14 0.11
CA LEU A 274 9.98 -19.12 -0.59
C LEU A 274 10.43 -19.58 -1.99
N GLU A 275 10.48 -20.87 -2.27
CA GLU A 275 10.68 -21.43 -3.61
C GLU A 275 9.38 -21.53 -4.42
N ALA A 276 8.21 -21.38 -3.78
CA ALA A 276 6.92 -21.17 -4.44
C ALA A 276 6.66 -19.70 -4.76
N VAL A 277 7.23 -18.74 -4.01
CA VAL A 277 7.19 -17.31 -4.35
C VAL A 277 7.75 -17.11 -5.77
N ARG A 278 6.88 -16.61 -6.65
CA ARG A 278 7.18 -16.16 -8.01
C ARG A 278 6.90 -14.65 -8.11
N GLY A 279 7.51 -13.98 -9.08
CA GLY A 279 7.41 -12.54 -9.25
C GLY A 279 8.77 -11.88 -9.52
N LEU A 280 8.85 -10.57 -9.28
CA LEU A 280 10.04 -9.72 -9.45
C LEU A 280 11.12 -9.96 -8.38
N VAL A 281 11.30 -11.22 -7.98
CA VAL A 281 12.21 -11.74 -6.94
C VAL A 281 13.69 -11.39 -7.19
N TYR A 282 14.06 -11.13 -8.45
CA TYR A 282 15.42 -10.80 -8.87
C TYR A 282 15.61 -9.33 -9.29
N ALA A 283 14.54 -8.53 -9.33
CA ALA A 283 14.61 -7.10 -9.63
C ALA A 283 15.39 -6.37 -8.52
N GLY A 284 16.53 -5.78 -8.89
CA GLY A 284 17.47 -5.14 -7.98
C GLY A 284 18.24 -6.11 -7.06
N ARG A 285 19.57 -6.16 -7.21
CA ARG A 285 20.51 -7.04 -6.46
C ARG A 285 20.51 -6.89 -4.92
N GLN A 286 19.72 -5.96 -4.38
CA GLN A 286 19.57 -5.68 -2.94
C GLN A 286 18.09 -5.68 -2.48
N GLY A 287 17.14 -6.13 -3.31
CA GLY A 287 15.72 -6.24 -2.94
C GLY A 287 15.12 -4.95 -2.40
N CYS A 288 15.23 -3.86 -3.17
CA CYS A 288 14.76 -2.51 -2.82
C CYS A 288 15.37 -1.87 -1.55
N ALA A 289 16.50 -2.37 -1.02
CA ALA A 289 17.09 -1.80 0.21
C ALA A 289 17.62 -0.35 0.07
N GLY A 290 17.97 0.08 -1.16
CA GLY A 290 18.48 1.43 -1.43
C GLY A 290 17.40 2.51 -1.58
N ASP A 291 16.14 2.13 -1.72
CA ASP A 291 15.04 3.02 -2.11
C ASP A 291 14.81 4.18 -1.13
N PRO A 292 14.82 3.99 0.21
CA PRO A 292 14.59 5.09 1.14
C PRO A 292 15.65 6.18 0.99
N ARG A 293 16.93 5.79 0.85
CA ARG A 293 18.04 6.72 0.62
C ARG A 293 17.84 7.50 -0.67
N PHE A 294 17.57 6.80 -1.78
CA PHE A 294 17.33 7.42 -3.08
C PHE A 294 16.18 8.45 -3.01
N ILE A 295 15.08 8.12 -2.33
CA ILE A 295 13.92 9.01 -2.20
C ILE A 295 14.22 10.20 -1.30
N TYR A 296 14.99 10.03 -0.21
CA TYR A 296 15.39 11.15 0.65
C TYR A 296 16.39 12.10 -0.03
N GLU A 297 17.30 11.57 -0.85
CA GLU A 297 18.19 12.38 -1.70
C GLU A 297 17.39 13.12 -2.78
N ALA A 298 16.50 12.42 -3.51
CA ALA A 298 15.68 13.01 -4.57
C ALA A 298 14.67 14.07 -4.06
N ARG A 299 14.19 13.95 -2.81
CA ARG A 299 13.32 14.95 -2.15
C ARG A 299 14.09 16.03 -1.37
N THR A 300 15.42 16.09 -1.49
CA THR A 300 16.29 17.04 -0.76
C THR A 300 16.21 16.97 0.77
N LEU A 301 15.72 15.85 1.32
CA LEU A 301 15.59 15.62 2.76
C LEU A 301 16.92 15.18 3.41
N SER A 302 17.81 14.57 2.62
CA SER A 302 19.15 14.18 3.06
C SER A 302 20.08 15.39 3.20
N ALA A 303 20.44 15.73 4.45
CA ALA A 303 21.53 16.66 4.71
C ALA A 303 22.85 16.10 4.15
N THR A 304 23.61 16.92 3.42
CA THR A 304 24.74 16.51 2.55
C THR A 304 25.94 15.87 3.29
N THR A 305 25.91 15.84 4.63
CA THR A 305 26.96 15.32 5.51
C THR A 305 26.51 14.12 6.36
N ALA A 306 25.28 13.63 6.19
CA ALA A 306 24.74 12.50 6.93
C ALA A 306 25.42 11.17 6.53
N ALA A 307 25.55 10.23 7.48
CA ALA A 307 26.09 8.90 7.19
C ALA A 307 25.16 8.10 6.25
N VAL A 308 25.70 7.07 5.59
CA VAL A 308 25.12 6.39 4.41
C VAL A 308 23.68 5.86 4.58
N ASN A 309 23.21 5.60 5.81
CA ASN A 309 21.81 5.24 6.13
C ASN A 309 21.21 6.10 7.25
N ALA A 310 21.81 7.23 7.61
CA ALA A 310 21.33 8.09 8.68
C ALA A 310 20.06 8.83 8.25
N ILE A 311 18.98 8.62 9.02
CA ILE A 311 17.68 9.25 8.78
C ILE A 311 17.79 10.76 9.06
N PRO A 312 17.25 11.64 8.18
CA PRO A 312 17.14 13.07 8.44
C PRO A 312 16.55 13.38 9.82
N ALA A 313 17.21 14.26 10.58
CA ALA A 313 16.96 14.46 12.02
C ALA A 313 15.53 14.97 12.38
N GLY A 314 14.74 15.43 11.40
CA GLY A 314 13.33 15.80 11.58
C GLY A 314 12.33 14.63 11.44
N ILE A 315 12.76 13.44 10.99
CA ILE A 315 11.87 12.28 10.85
C ILE A 315 11.85 11.50 12.16
N ASP A 316 10.90 11.87 13.03
CA ASP A 316 10.50 11.03 14.16
C ASP A 316 10.08 9.62 13.66
N ARG A 317 10.68 8.59 14.26
CA ARG A 317 10.54 7.17 13.88
C ARG A 317 9.45 6.53 14.73
N ARG A 318 8.35 6.08 14.11
CA ARG A 318 7.35 5.26 14.81
C ARG A 318 7.73 3.78 14.82
N ILE A 319 8.36 3.28 13.76
CA ILE A 319 8.83 1.88 13.71
C ILE A 319 10.35 1.84 13.89
N ILE A 320 10.82 1.10 14.90
CA ILE A 320 12.24 1.06 15.27
C ILE A 320 12.98 0.02 14.42
N THR A 321 14.05 0.46 13.76
CA THR A 321 14.90 -0.32 12.85
C THR A 321 16.04 -1.00 13.61
N PRO A 322 16.58 -2.14 13.15
CA PRO A 322 17.66 -2.86 13.83
C PRO A 322 18.97 -2.06 14.01
N ASP A 323 19.53 -1.54 12.93
CA ASP A 323 20.99 -1.32 12.82
C ASP A 323 21.45 0.14 12.83
N LEU A 324 20.80 1.02 13.61
CA LEU A 324 21.19 2.44 13.73
C LEU A 324 21.48 2.87 15.18
N TYR A 325 21.97 1.94 16.00
CA TYR A 325 22.50 2.20 17.34
C TYR A 325 24.03 2.25 17.32
N GLU A 326 24.60 3.35 16.82
CA GLU A 326 25.96 3.73 17.24
C GLU A 326 25.88 4.23 18.69
N PRO A 327 26.58 3.59 19.65
CA PRO A 327 26.39 3.86 21.08
C PRO A 327 27.12 5.13 21.52
N LEU A 328 26.52 6.30 21.26
CA LEU A 328 26.95 7.57 21.86
C LEU A 328 26.75 7.50 23.38
N CYS A 329 27.86 7.59 24.12
CA CYS A 329 27.92 7.29 25.55
C CYS A 329 27.16 8.33 26.39
N TRP A 330 26.06 7.93 27.04
CA TRP A 330 25.24 8.76 27.93
C TRP A 330 25.90 9.14 29.28
N LYS A 331 27.09 9.75 29.27
CA LYS A 331 27.68 10.36 30.47
C LYS A 331 28.01 11.83 30.26
N TYR A 332 27.33 12.68 31.04
CA TYR A 332 27.36 14.15 31.07
C TYR A 332 26.76 14.80 29.82
N LEU A 333 25.65 15.54 29.92
CA LEU A 333 25.57 16.81 30.64
C LEU A 333 24.16 17.17 31.16
N THR A 334 24.11 18.02 32.18
CA THR A 334 22.91 18.63 32.77
C THR A 334 22.83 20.12 32.42
N GLY A 335 21.71 20.61 31.87
CA GLY A 335 21.47 22.04 31.65
C GLY A 335 20.19 22.34 30.84
N PRO A 336 19.36 23.34 31.20
CA PRO A 336 18.08 23.63 30.52
C PRO A 336 18.12 24.86 29.58
N GLY A 337 17.19 24.93 28.62
CA GLY A 337 16.91 26.17 27.85
C GLY A 337 15.99 26.00 26.63
N VAL A 338 14.98 26.88 26.49
CA VAL A 338 14.04 27.04 25.35
C VAL A 338 13.80 28.55 25.19
N PRO A 339 14.03 29.17 24.01
CA PRO A 339 13.00 29.44 22.96
C PRO A 339 13.51 29.09 21.52
N LEU A 340 12.74 28.92 20.43
CA LEU A 340 11.48 29.49 19.87
C LEU A 340 11.65 30.79 19.02
N PHE A 341 11.42 30.64 17.69
CA PHE A 341 11.32 31.67 16.61
C PHE A 341 12.61 32.51 16.31
N SER A 342 12.83 33.16 15.14
CA SER A 342 11.93 33.59 14.04
C SER A 342 12.61 33.56 12.61
N PRO A 343 12.37 34.41 11.55
CA PRO A 343 12.04 33.90 10.20
C PRO A 343 12.86 34.48 9.00
N PHE A 344 12.47 34.16 7.73
CA PHE A 344 12.48 34.95 6.45
C PHE A 344 12.15 33.95 5.28
N SER A 345 11.12 34.12 4.42
CA SER A 345 10.95 35.03 3.26
C SER A 345 12.06 34.90 2.19
N SER A 346 11.84 34.75 0.87
CA SER A 346 10.70 34.46 -0.07
C SER A 346 11.35 34.09 -1.45
N TYR A 347 10.79 33.82 -2.66
CA TYR A 347 9.52 33.87 -3.46
C TYR A 347 9.77 32.88 -4.68
N ALA A 348 9.04 32.64 -5.80
CA ALA A 348 7.71 32.83 -6.46
C ALA A 348 7.80 32.09 -7.87
N THR A 349 6.79 31.76 -8.70
CA THR A 349 5.32 31.51 -8.62
C THR A 349 4.79 30.93 -9.98
N CYS A 350 3.91 29.92 -9.96
CA CYS A 350 2.96 29.40 -11.00
C CYS A 350 3.38 28.95 -12.44
N ALA A 351 3.05 27.68 -12.78
CA ALA A 351 2.24 27.25 -13.96
C ALA A 351 1.90 25.73 -13.85
N HIS A 352 0.64 25.34 -13.55
CA HIS A 352 -0.40 24.79 -14.46
C HIS A 352 -0.06 23.47 -15.22
N VAL A 353 -0.93 22.43 -15.29
CA VAL A 353 -2.17 22.06 -14.55
C VAL A 353 -2.51 20.55 -14.83
N VAL A 354 -3.64 19.99 -14.32
CA VAL A 354 -4.27 18.65 -14.61
C VAL A 354 -4.29 17.60 -13.46
N LEU A 355 -3.77 17.88 -12.26
CA LEU A 355 -3.87 16.94 -11.10
C LEU A 355 -4.44 17.59 -9.81
N ALA A 356 -5.36 18.55 -9.94
CA ALA A 356 -5.69 19.46 -8.83
C ALA A 356 -6.70 18.92 -7.79
N ASP A 357 -7.59 17.99 -8.16
CA ASP A 357 -8.79 17.71 -7.35
C ASP A 357 -8.58 16.72 -6.18
N TRP A 358 -7.38 16.15 -6.02
CA TRP A 358 -7.05 15.27 -4.88
C TRP A 358 -6.70 16.06 -3.58
N GLU A 359 -6.38 17.36 -3.68
CA GLU A 359 -5.84 18.13 -2.53
C GLU A 359 -6.89 18.60 -1.50
N ASN A 360 -8.18 18.26 -1.67
CA ASN A 360 -9.26 18.67 -0.75
C ASN A 360 -9.82 17.53 0.14
N SER A 361 -9.05 16.45 0.35
CA SER A 361 -9.41 15.40 1.33
C SER A 361 -9.40 15.95 2.78
N PRO A 362 -10.36 15.57 3.66
CA PRO A 362 -10.70 16.34 4.88
C PRO A 362 -9.71 16.22 6.08
N LEU A 363 -8.42 15.97 5.83
CA LEU A 363 -7.39 15.80 6.87
C LEU A 363 -6.43 17.00 7.04
N ASP A 364 -6.66 18.14 6.37
CA ASP A 364 -5.88 19.38 6.57
C ASP A 364 -6.25 20.11 7.87
N LEU A 365 -5.61 19.72 8.98
CA LEU A 365 -5.69 20.41 10.27
C LEU A 365 -4.97 21.78 10.21
N ARG A 366 -5.66 22.77 9.63
CA ARG A 366 -5.21 24.17 9.64
C ARG A 366 -5.16 24.74 11.07
N ILE A 367 -4.19 25.62 11.27
CA ILE A 367 -3.98 26.36 12.51
C ILE A 367 -5.04 27.48 12.62
N ASP A 368 -5.51 27.71 13.84
CA ASP A 368 -6.66 28.56 14.19
C ASP A 368 -6.39 30.07 13.97
N ASP A 369 -7.21 30.73 13.12
CA ASP A 369 -7.14 32.16 12.82
C ASP A 369 -8.10 32.96 13.74
N SER A 370 -7.60 33.39 14.92
CA SER A 370 -8.46 33.99 15.97
C SER A 370 -7.96 35.28 16.65
N LEU A 371 -7.69 36.32 15.83
CA LEU A 371 -7.90 37.76 16.14
C LEU A 371 -7.04 38.43 17.26
N PRO A 372 -7.10 39.78 17.48
CA PRO A 372 -7.73 40.85 16.68
C PRO A 372 -6.79 41.97 16.19
N ASN A 373 -7.32 42.77 15.25
CA ASN A 373 -6.97 44.15 14.82
C ASN A 373 -5.76 44.87 15.46
#